data_AF-A0A1F9DE74-F1
#
_entry.id   AF-A0A1F9DE74-F1
#
_cell.length_a   1.000
_cell.length_b   1.000
_cell.length_c   1.000
_cell.angle_alpha   90.00
_cell.angle_beta   90.00
_cell.angle_gamma   90.00
#
_symmetry.space_group_name_H-M   'P 1'
#
loop_
_entity.id
_entity.type
_entity.pdbx_description
1 polymer ?
#
loop_
_entity_poly.entity_id
_entity_poly.type
_entity_poly.pdbx_seq_one_letter_code
_entity_poly.pdbx_strand_id
1 'polypeptide(L)'
;MKLTIAQAESKFEDYRKYLRQEAQKLISYMSLYRHLQERKRDRLNEMNISPAFFQVTLDSLFSSIVLWVDKLFCEKSEFGFVNFLTFIEYNRNTFSIQELKRRNNYSDGHWMIDREEITYDVIEKDREKIRSIEALPSFKLRRDKFYAHFDSAYLFERHKLEDEAPLVLGDLTKIAEIMNDIINTYSTAYDGNIFLLKPLNVTDIDRILDFIHKNNKSNC
;
A
#
# COMPACT_ATOMS: atom_id res chain seq x y z
N MET A 1 24.00 9.79 -0.91
CA MET A 1 25.23 9.44 -1.65
C MET A 1 24.86 9.29 -3.12
N LYS A 2 25.50 10.04 -4.03
CA LYS A 2 25.26 9.94 -5.47
C LYS A 2 25.97 8.71 -6.00
N LEU A 3 25.23 7.81 -6.64
CA LEU A 3 25.76 6.56 -7.19
C LEU A 3 26.22 6.77 -8.64
N THR A 4 27.00 5.83 -9.18
CA THR A 4 27.14 5.73 -10.64
C THR A 4 25.80 5.38 -11.27
N ILE A 5 25.61 5.64 -12.57
CA ILE A 5 24.35 5.32 -13.26
C ILE A 5 24.00 3.85 -13.10
N ALA A 6 24.94 2.93 -13.38
CA ALA A 6 24.70 1.49 -13.26
C ALA A 6 24.34 1.06 -11.82
N GLN A 7 24.99 1.64 -10.80
CA GLN A 7 24.66 1.36 -9.39
C GLN A 7 23.28 1.91 -9.01
N ALA A 8 22.93 3.11 -9.48
CA ALA A 8 21.61 3.70 -9.27
C ALA A 8 20.51 2.88 -9.97
N GLU A 9 20.76 2.40 -11.19
CA GLU A 9 19.83 1.56 -11.93
C GLU A 9 19.54 0.25 -11.18
N SER A 10 20.57 -0.50 -10.81
CA SER A 10 20.41 -1.72 -10.02
C SER A 10 19.67 -1.46 -8.71
N LYS A 11 20.05 -0.41 -7.97
CA LYS A 11 19.39 -0.08 -6.70
C LYS A 11 17.94 0.36 -6.89
N PHE A 12 17.63 1.06 -7.99
CA PHE A 12 16.25 1.43 -8.32
C PHE A 12 15.40 0.20 -8.61
N GLU A 13 15.92 -0.76 -9.39
CA GLU A 13 15.19 -1.99 -9.70
C GLU A 13 14.87 -2.79 -8.43
N ASP A 14 15.83 -2.87 -7.50
CA ASP A 14 15.63 -3.50 -6.19
C ASP A 14 14.55 -2.78 -5.37
N TYR A 15 14.62 -1.45 -5.26
CA TYR A 15 13.60 -0.63 -4.59
C TYR A 15 12.22 -0.85 -5.21
N ARG A 16 12.12 -0.74 -6.53
CA ARG A 16 10.88 -0.89 -7.27
C ARG A 16 10.28 -2.27 -7.06
N LYS A 17 11.09 -3.32 -7.17
CA LYS A 17 10.64 -4.71 -6.97
C LYS A 17 10.12 -4.90 -5.56
N TYR A 18 10.87 -4.43 -4.55
CA TYR A 18 10.49 -4.53 -3.15
C TYR A 18 9.19 -3.77 -2.86
N LEU A 19 9.14 -2.47 -3.17
CA LEU A 19 7.97 -1.63 -2.91
C LEU A 19 6.73 -2.16 -3.62
N ARG A 20 6.87 -2.63 -4.86
CA ARG A 20 5.76 -3.24 -5.60
C ARG A 20 5.21 -4.47 -4.87
N GLN A 21 6.08 -5.36 -4.39
CA GLN A 21 5.67 -6.56 -3.66
C GLN A 21 4.96 -6.21 -2.35
N GLU A 22 5.54 -5.30 -1.57
CA GLU A 22 4.96 -4.89 -0.28
C GLU A 22 3.66 -4.10 -0.45
N ALA A 23 3.58 -3.19 -1.43
CA ALA A 23 2.36 -2.44 -1.75
C ALA A 23 1.25 -3.38 -2.24
N GLN A 24 1.58 -4.33 -3.13
CA GLN A 24 0.63 -5.35 -3.59
C GLN A 24 0.07 -6.19 -2.43
N LYS A 25 0.93 -6.58 -1.49
CA LYS A 25 0.54 -7.32 -0.29
C LYS A 25 -0.39 -6.49 0.59
N LEU A 26 -0.02 -5.23 0.86
CA LEU A 26 -0.83 -4.33 1.68
C LEU A 26 -2.21 -4.06 1.04
N ILE A 27 -2.25 -3.78 -0.27
CA ILE A 27 -3.49 -3.58 -1.02
C ILE A 27 -4.37 -4.83 -0.95
N SER A 28 -3.78 -6.03 -0.97
CA SER A 28 -4.52 -7.29 -0.82
C SER A 28 -5.16 -7.41 0.56
N TYR A 29 -4.45 -7.05 1.63
CA TYR A 29 -5.03 -7.01 2.97
C TYR A 29 -6.14 -5.98 3.10
N MET A 30 -5.91 -4.74 2.64
CA MET A 30 -6.90 -3.66 2.67
C MET A 30 -8.17 -4.05 1.90
N SER A 31 -8.01 -4.67 0.73
CA SER A 31 -9.13 -5.04 -0.12
C SER A 31 -9.95 -6.17 0.47
N LEU A 32 -9.31 -7.22 1.01
CA LEU A 32 -10.03 -8.30 1.68
C LEU A 32 -10.70 -7.82 2.97
N TYR A 33 -10.02 -6.99 3.76
CA TYR A 33 -10.59 -6.39 4.95
C TYR A 33 -11.85 -5.57 4.62
N ARG A 34 -11.76 -4.67 3.63
CA ARG A 34 -12.91 -3.89 3.16
C ARG A 34 -14.04 -4.79 2.68
N HIS A 35 -13.73 -5.77 1.84
CA HIS A 35 -14.73 -6.70 1.30
C HIS A 35 -15.47 -7.45 2.41
N LEU A 36 -14.75 -8.00 3.39
CA LEU A 36 -15.37 -8.67 4.54
C LEU A 36 -16.25 -7.72 5.37
N GLN A 37 -15.83 -6.48 5.58
CA GLN A 37 -16.64 -5.46 6.29
C GLN A 37 -17.92 -5.11 5.53
N GLU A 38 -17.85 -5.05 4.19
CA GLU A 38 -19.02 -4.82 3.33
C GLU A 38 -19.97 -6.02 3.37
N ARG A 39 -19.45 -7.25 3.22
CA ARG A 39 -20.26 -8.49 3.29
C ARG A 39 -20.88 -8.72 4.66
N LYS A 40 -20.29 -8.21 5.74
CA LYS A 40 -20.89 -8.26 7.07
C LYS A 40 -22.29 -7.61 7.10
N ARG A 41 -22.57 -6.64 6.21
CA ARG A 41 -23.88 -5.97 6.14
C ARG A 41 -25.01 -6.87 5.62
N ASP A 42 -24.71 -7.76 4.68
CA ASP A 42 -25.72 -8.59 4.00
C ASP A 42 -25.48 -10.10 4.12
N ARG A 43 -24.42 -10.52 4.83
CA ARG A 43 -24.06 -11.92 5.12
C ARG A 43 -23.68 -12.16 6.59
N LEU A 44 -24.23 -11.38 7.52
CA LEU A 44 -23.91 -11.50 8.95
C LEU A 44 -24.22 -12.90 9.51
N ASN A 45 -25.35 -13.48 9.13
CA ASN A 45 -25.77 -14.80 9.61
C ASN A 45 -24.83 -15.90 9.14
N GLU A 46 -24.34 -15.82 7.90
CA GLU A 46 -23.38 -16.74 7.32
C GLU A 46 -22.02 -16.64 8.01
N MET A 47 -21.57 -15.41 8.31
CA MET A 47 -20.34 -15.18 9.06
C MET A 47 -20.46 -15.68 10.51
N ASN A 48 -21.65 -15.60 11.11
CA ASN A 48 -21.92 -16.07 12.47
C ASN A 48 -21.98 -17.60 12.61
N ILE A 49 -21.84 -18.38 11.53
CA ILE A 49 -21.61 -19.83 11.63
C ILE A 49 -20.20 -20.12 12.19
N SER A 50 -19.24 -19.24 11.93
CA SER A 50 -17.86 -19.38 12.41
C SER A 50 -17.33 -18.04 12.91
N PRO A 51 -17.94 -17.48 13.97
CA PRO A 51 -17.69 -16.11 14.39
C PRO A 51 -16.23 -15.89 14.80
N ALA A 52 -15.62 -16.88 15.49
CA ALA A 52 -14.21 -16.82 15.87
C ALA A 52 -13.28 -16.72 14.65
N PHE A 53 -13.56 -17.48 13.58
CA PHE A 53 -12.75 -17.45 12.36
C PHE A 53 -12.80 -16.06 11.70
N PHE A 54 -13.99 -15.53 11.47
CA PHE A 54 -14.15 -14.24 10.81
C PHE A 54 -13.64 -13.08 11.66
N GLN A 55 -13.85 -13.13 12.98
CA GLN A 55 -13.35 -12.11 13.90
C GLN A 55 -11.82 -12.10 13.93
N VAL A 56 -11.19 -13.25 14.16
CA VAL A 56 -9.71 -13.36 14.17
C VAL A 56 -9.13 -12.96 12.80
N THR A 57 -9.80 -13.31 11.70
CA THR A 57 -9.37 -12.91 10.36
C THR A 57 -9.41 -11.39 10.17
N LEU A 58 -10.52 -10.74 10.52
CA LEU A 58 -10.65 -9.28 10.44
C LEU A 58 -9.60 -8.57 11.31
N ASP A 59 -9.41 -9.04 12.54
CA ASP A 59 -8.42 -8.47 13.47
C ASP A 59 -6.99 -8.64 12.95
N SER A 60 -6.66 -9.83 12.40
CA SER A 60 -5.33 -10.11 11.84
C SER A 60 -5.04 -9.27 10.60
N LEU A 61 -6.04 -9.10 9.72
CA LEU A 61 -5.94 -8.25 8.54
C LEU A 61 -5.70 -6.79 8.96
N PHE A 62 -6.49 -6.27 9.89
CA PHE A 62 -6.34 -4.89 10.35
C PHE A 62 -4.99 -4.65 11.04
N SER A 63 -4.56 -5.59 11.89
CA SER A 63 -3.22 -5.56 12.51
C SER A 63 -2.12 -5.49 11.44
N SER A 64 -2.21 -6.34 10.42
CA SER A 64 -1.24 -6.39 9.32
C SER A 64 -1.23 -5.10 8.49
N ILE A 65 -2.40 -4.51 8.26
CA ILE A 65 -2.54 -3.22 7.60
C ILE A 65 -1.81 -2.14 8.40
N VAL A 66 -2.05 -2.06 9.71
CA VAL A 66 -1.44 -1.04 10.57
C VAL A 66 0.08 -1.13 10.56
N LEU A 67 0.62 -2.35 10.72
CA LEU A 67 2.06 -2.58 10.72
C LEU A 67 2.71 -2.23 9.38
N TRP A 68 2.08 -2.59 8.26
CA TRP A 68 2.63 -2.32 6.94
C TRP A 68 2.50 -0.88 6.47
N VAL A 69 1.41 -0.18 6.81
CA VAL A 69 1.30 1.26 6.52
C VAL A 69 2.42 2.00 7.23
N ASP A 70 2.59 1.76 8.53
CA ASP A 70 3.67 2.42 9.26
C ASP A 70 5.05 2.06 8.70
N LYS A 71 5.35 0.79 8.42
CA LYS A 71 6.64 0.40 7.83
C LYS A 71 6.91 1.09 6.49
N LEU A 72 5.91 1.19 5.61
CA LEU A 72 6.11 1.73 4.27
C LEU A 72 6.21 3.25 4.24
N PHE A 73 5.58 3.95 5.19
CA PHE A 73 5.53 5.41 5.21
C PHE A 73 6.39 6.06 6.30
N CYS A 74 6.94 5.29 7.24
CA CYS A 74 7.84 5.82 8.28
C CYS A 74 9.17 6.31 7.68
N GLU A 75 9.60 7.51 8.06
CA GLU A 75 10.86 8.12 7.61
C GLU A 75 12.10 7.30 7.99
N LYS A 76 12.02 6.55 9.10
CA LYS A 76 13.11 5.69 9.58
C LYS A 76 13.22 4.36 8.83
N SER A 77 12.27 4.05 7.96
CA SER A 77 12.23 2.78 7.22
C SER A 77 13.18 2.81 6.03
N GLU A 78 14.25 2.00 6.05
CA GLU A 78 15.25 1.94 4.98
C GLU A 78 14.63 1.70 3.59
N PHE A 79 13.58 0.89 3.54
CA PHE A 79 12.86 0.51 2.32
C PHE A 79 11.45 1.11 2.22
N GLY A 80 11.21 2.25 2.88
CA GLY A 80 9.95 2.99 2.80
C GLY A 80 9.88 3.98 1.63
N PHE A 81 8.68 4.47 1.34
CA PHE A 81 8.40 5.45 0.27
C PHE A 81 9.16 6.76 0.47
N VAL A 82 9.30 7.24 1.72
CA VAL A 82 10.05 8.48 2.00
C VAL A 82 11.52 8.35 1.58
N ASN A 83 12.17 7.24 1.93
CA ASN A 83 13.56 6.99 1.57
C ASN A 83 13.74 6.64 0.10
N PHE A 84 12.73 6.02 -0.53
CA PHE A 84 12.69 5.86 -1.97
C PHE A 84 12.68 7.21 -2.69
N LEU A 85 11.80 8.15 -2.33
CA LEU A 85 11.78 9.49 -2.92
C LEU A 85 13.12 10.23 -2.73
N THR A 86 13.73 10.10 -1.55
CA THR A 86 15.08 10.62 -1.30
C THR A 86 16.14 9.98 -2.20
N PHE A 87 16.05 8.67 -2.43
CA PHE A 87 16.92 7.98 -3.37
C PHE A 87 16.73 8.51 -4.81
N ILE A 88 15.49 8.71 -5.25
CA ILE A 88 15.18 9.27 -6.58
C ILE A 88 15.79 10.66 -6.72
N GLU A 89 15.61 11.52 -5.72
CA GLU A 89 16.11 12.89 -5.72
C GLU A 89 17.63 12.96 -5.93
N TYR A 90 18.40 12.13 -5.21
CA TYR A 90 19.86 12.09 -5.34
C TYR A 90 20.36 11.46 -6.65
N ASN A 91 19.54 10.62 -7.30
CA ASN A 91 19.93 9.87 -8.50
C ASN A 91 19.03 10.20 -9.70
N ARG A 92 18.43 11.39 -9.73
CA ARG A 92 17.46 11.81 -10.74
C ARG A 92 17.97 11.67 -12.18
N ASN A 93 19.27 11.84 -12.40
CA ASN A 93 19.87 11.68 -13.73
C ASN A 93 19.61 10.28 -14.35
N THR A 94 19.40 9.24 -13.53
CA THR A 94 19.02 7.89 -14.00
C THR A 94 17.64 7.86 -14.68
N PHE A 95 16.81 8.88 -14.43
CA PHE A 95 15.45 9.04 -14.95
C PHE A 95 15.38 10.06 -16.10
N SER A 96 16.52 10.54 -16.61
CA SER A 96 16.52 11.46 -17.74
C SER A 96 16.00 10.80 -19.01
N ILE A 97 15.54 11.61 -19.96
CA ILE A 97 15.08 11.11 -21.27
C ILE A 97 16.22 10.37 -22.00
N GLN A 98 17.47 10.83 -21.86
CA GLN A 98 18.61 10.17 -22.50
C GLN A 98 18.85 8.77 -21.94
N GLU A 99 18.76 8.60 -20.61
CA GLU A 99 18.92 7.28 -19.99
C GLU A 99 17.77 6.33 -20.32
N LEU A 100 16.54 6.84 -20.37
CA LEU A 100 15.39 6.06 -20.88
C LEU A 100 15.64 5.58 -22.32
N LYS A 101 16.05 6.50 -23.20
CA LYS A 101 16.34 6.21 -24.61
C LYS A 101 17.44 5.15 -24.72
N ARG A 102 18.52 5.29 -23.94
CA ARG A 102 19.63 4.33 -23.88
C ARG A 102 19.16 2.95 -23.43
N ARG A 103 18.40 2.87 -22.33
CA ARG A 103 17.96 1.59 -21.75
C ARG A 103 17.02 0.80 -22.65
N ASN A 104 16.12 1.49 -23.36
CA ASN A 104 15.12 0.84 -24.21
C ASN A 104 15.45 0.86 -25.70
N ASN A 105 16.60 1.45 -26.09
CA ASN A 105 16.99 1.64 -27.48
C ASN A 105 15.90 2.34 -28.32
N TYR A 106 15.26 3.36 -27.75
CA TYR A 106 14.22 4.11 -28.47
C TYR A 106 14.82 4.97 -29.59
N SER A 107 14.12 5.04 -30.72
CA SER A 107 14.43 5.98 -31.80
C SER A 107 14.09 7.41 -31.40
N ASP A 108 14.65 8.39 -32.11
CA ASP A 108 14.16 9.77 -32.03
C ASP A 108 12.68 9.84 -32.45
N GLY A 109 11.91 10.69 -31.78
CA GLY A 109 10.45 10.83 -31.97
C GLY A 109 9.59 9.69 -31.40
N HIS A 110 10.15 8.77 -30.61
CA HIS A 110 9.34 7.77 -29.91
C HIS A 110 8.46 8.45 -28.85
N TRP A 111 7.15 8.21 -28.84
CA TRP A 111 6.20 8.91 -27.96
C TRP A 111 6.59 8.92 -26.47
N MET A 112 7.29 7.88 -25.99
CA MET A 112 7.75 7.78 -24.59
C MET A 112 8.89 8.76 -24.24
N ILE A 113 9.62 9.29 -25.22
CA ILE A 113 10.69 10.29 -24.99
C ILE A 113 10.19 11.74 -25.04
N ASP A 114 8.94 11.97 -25.46
CA ASP A 114 8.30 13.31 -25.53
C ASP A 114 7.59 13.72 -24.22
N ARG A 115 7.96 13.10 -23.10
CA ARG A 115 7.34 13.31 -21.79
C ARG A 115 8.11 14.30 -20.94
N GLU A 116 7.49 14.77 -19.87
CA GLU A 116 8.17 15.58 -18.85
C GLU A 116 9.18 14.74 -18.06
N GLU A 117 10.36 15.31 -17.82
CA GLU A 117 11.36 14.70 -16.95
C GLU A 117 10.89 14.73 -15.49
N ILE A 118 11.38 13.78 -14.69
CA ILE A 118 11.25 13.87 -13.25
C ILE A 118 12.01 15.11 -12.80
N THR A 119 11.36 16.07 -12.15
CA THR A 119 11.97 17.27 -11.57
C THR A 119 11.96 17.22 -10.04
N TYR A 120 12.63 18.18 -9.37
CA TYR A 120 12.48 18.33 -7.91
C TYR A 120 11.02 18.57 -7.52
N ASP A 121 10.28 19.36 -8.29
CA ASP A 121 8.88 19.68 -8.00
C ASP A 121 7.98 18.45 -8.08
N VAL A 122 8.23 17.53 -9.03
CA VAL A 122 7.51 16.25 -9.10
C VAL A 122 7.74 15.44 -7.82
N ILE A 123 9.00 15.35 -7.37
CA ILE A 123 9.35 14.60 -6.16
C ILE A 123 8.75 15.25 -4.91
N GLU A 124 8.80 16.57 -4.79
CA GLU A 124 8.22 17.27 -3.64
C GLU A 124 6.70 17.16 -3.61
N LYS A 125 6.03 17.19 -4.76
CA LYS A 125 4.57 16.92 -4.84
C LYS A 125 4.23 15.53 -4.31
N ASP A 126 5.02 14.51 -4.63
CA ASP A 126 4.79 13.16 -4.11
C ASP A 126 5.12 13.03 -2.62
N ARG A 127 6.12 13.75 -2.11
CA ARG A 127 6.35 13.87 -0.65
C ARG A 127 5.16 14.54 0.02
N GLU A 128 4.62 15.60 -0.57
CA GLU A 128 3.48 16.32 -0.02
C GLU A 128 2.20 15.46 -0.02
N LYS A 129 1.99 14.63 -1.05
CA LYS A 129 0.92 13.61 -1.03
C LYS A 129 1.04 12.72 0.22
N ILE A 130 2.24 12.25 0.55
CA ILE A 130 2.49 11.45 1.77
C ILE A 130 2.19 12.27 3.03
N ARG A 131 2.70 13.50 3.14
CA ARG A 131 2.47 14.36 4.31
C ARG A 131 1.00 14.72 4.50
N SER A 132 0.24 14.81 3.42
CA SER A 132 -1.21 15.07 3.44
C SER A 132 -2.06 13.89 3.93
N ILE A 133 -1.46 12.73 4.24
CA ILE A 133 -2.19 11.59 4.79
C ILE A 133 -2.36 11.81 6.31
N GLU A 134 -3.44 12.49 6.68
CA GLU A 134 -3.81 12.79 8.08
C GLU A 134 -3.92 11.55 8.97
N ALA A 135 -4.16 10.37 8.38
CA ALA A 135 -4.28 9.12 9.10
C ALA A 135 -2.94 8.47 9.51
N LEU A 136 -1.78 8.89 8.96
CA LEU A 136 -0.49 8.27 9.29
C LEU A 136 -0.14 8.33 10.79
N PRO A 137 -0.37 9.44 11.52
CA PRO A 137 -0.25 9.48 12.97
C PRO A 137 -1.09 8.42 13.69
N SER A 138 -2.33 8.19 13.24
CA SER A 138 -3.22 7.16 13.81
C SER A 138 -2.67 5.75 13.61
N PHE A 139 -2.13 5.44 12.43
CA PHE A 139 -1.46 4.15 12.18
C PHE A 139 -0.26 3.95 13.11
N LYS A 140 0.58 4.97 13.24
CA LYS A 140 1.75 4.94 14.13
C LYS A 140 1.35 4.77 15.59
N LEU A 141 0.35 5.52 16.07
CA LEU A 141 -0.11 5.43 17.46
C LEU A 141 -0.67 4.02 17.75
N ARG A 142 -1.49 3.47 16.85
CA ARG A 142 -2.01 2.10 16.99
C ARG A 142 -0.90 1.04 16.98
N ARG A 143 0.10 1.18 16.10
CA ARG A 143 1.29 0.30 16.13
C ARG A 143 1.96 0.37 17.50
N ASP A 144 2.31 1.58 17.94
CA ASP A 144 3.12 1.81 19.13
C ASP A 144 2.41 1.33 20.39
N LYS A 145 1.11 1.58 20.52
CA LYS A 145 0.37 1.23 21.72
C LYS A 145 -0.10 -0.21 21.76
N PHE A 146 -0.45 -0.79 20.61
CA PHE A 146 -1.23 -2.02 20.60
C PHE A 146 -0.57 -3.17 19.85
N TYR A 147 -0.06 -2.92 18.65
CA TYR A 147 0.38 -4.03 17.77
C TYR A 147 1.87 -4.38 17.90
N ALA A 148 2.73 -3.45 18.34
CA ALA A 148 4.16 -3.68 18.46
C ALA A 148 4.66 -3.78 19.91
N HIS A 149 4.09 -3.00 20.84
CA HIS A 149 4.64 -2.89 22.20
C HIS A 149 3.69 -3.29 23.35
N PHE A 150 2.49 -3.82 23.04
CA PHE A 150 1.50 -4.31 24.02
C PHE A 150 1.47 -3.47 25.32
N ASP A 151 1.17 -2.17 25.19
CA ASP A 151 1.13 -1.26 26.34
C ASP A 151 0.02 -1.70 27.30
N SER A 152 0.38 -2.00 28.55
CA SER A 152 -0.54 -2.54 29.56
C SER A 152 -1.69 -1.61 29.88
N ALA A 153 -1.52 -0.30 29.68
CA ALA A 153 -2.59 0.69 29.82
C ALA A 153 -3.70 0.51 28.75
N TYR A 154 -3.34 0.06 27.55
CA TYR A 154 -4.27 -0.07 26.41
C TYR A 154 -4.81 -1.49 26.23
N LEU A 155 -4.22 -2.48 26.91
CA LEU A 155 -4.62 -3.89 26.84
C LEU A 155 -6.09 -4.11 27.22
N PHE A 156 -6.60 -3.34 28.18
CA PHE A 156 -7.98 -3.47 28.69
C PHE A 156 -8.95 -2.41 28.14
N GLU A 157 -8.48 -1.41 27.40
CA GLU A 157 -9.26 -0.24 26.97
C GLU A 157 -9.22 -0.03 25.45
N ARG A 158 -9.48 -1.09 24.67
CA ARG A 158 -9.44 -1.04 23.20
C ARG A 158 -10.30 0.06 22.58
N HIS A 159 -11.41 0.43 23.21
CA HIS A 159 -12.30 1.50 22.76
C HIS A 159 -11.60 2.86 22.74
N LYS A 160 -10.66 3.13 23.67
CA LYS A 160 -9.91 4.40 23.68
C LYS A 160 -9.06 4.59 22.42
N LEU A 161 -8.56 3.51 21.83
CA LEU A 161 -7.82 3.59 20.56
C LEU A 161 -8.70 3.95 19.37
N GLU A 162 -9.99 3.63 19.43
CA GLU A 162 -10.94 4.04 18.39
C GLU A 162 -11.17 5.55 18.42
N ASP A 163 -11.21 6.13 19.61
CA ASP A 163 -11.38 7.57 19.82
C ASP A 163 -10.07 8.36 19.59
N GLU A 164 -8.93 7.87 20.07
CA GLU A 164 -7.64 8.58 20.02
C GLU A 164 -6.95 8.46 18.65
N ALA A 165 -7.17 7.36 17.92
CA ALA A 165 -6.53 7.08 16.64
C ALA A 165 -7.56 6.55 15.62
N PRO A 166 -8.62 7.31 15.29
CA PRO A 166 -9.63 6.84 14.36
C PRO A 166 -9.00 6.53 12.99
N LEU A 167 -9.47 5.44 12.39
CA LEU A 167 -9.12 5.03 11.03
C LEU A 167 -10.38 4.63 10.30
N VAL A 168 -10.58 5.15 9.10
CA VAL A 168 -11.73 4.86 8.24
C VAL A 168 -11.28 4.19 6.94
N LEU A 169 -12.22 3.52 6.25
CA LEU A 169 -11.93 2.85 4.97
C LEU A 169 -11.43 3.82 3.88
N GLY A 170 -11.81 5.10 3.96
CA GLY A 170 -11.30 6.16 3.09
C GLY A 170 -9.79 6.33 3.20
N ASP A 171 -9.23 6.20 4.42
CA ASP A 171 -7.79 6.32 4.65
C ASP A 171 -7.01 5.21 3.95
N LEU A 172 -7.54 3.98 4.01
CA LEU A 172 -6.95 2.83 3.33
C LEU A 172 -6.93 3.01 1.81
N THR A 173 -7.99 3.59 1.26
CA THR A 173 -8.11 3.87 -0.18
C THR A 173 -7.09 4.90 -0.61
N LYS A 174 -6.99 6.03 0.12
CA LYS A 174 -6.00 7.08 -0.15
C LYS A 174 -4.56 6.56 -0.08
N ILE A 175 -4.25 5.68 0.89
CA ILE A 175 -2.93 5.05 0.98
C ILE A 175 -2.64 4.17 -0.25
N ALA A 176 -3.58 3.32 -0.66
CA ALA A 176 -3.42 2.47 -1.83
C ALA A 176 -3.17 3.26 -3.11
N GLU A 177 -3.93 4.35 -3.31
CA GLU A 177 -3.78 5.28 -4.44
C GLU A 177 -2.39 5.91 -4.47
N ILE A 178 -1.93 6.47 -3.35
CA ILE A 178 -0.61 7.12 -3.26
C ILE A 178 0.53 6.14 -3.54
N MET A 179 0.46 4.91 -2.99
CA MET A 179 1.46 3.88 -3.29
C MET A 179 1.52 3.55 -4.78
N ASN A 180 0.37 3.38 -5.40
CA ASN A 180 0.26 3.06 -6.82
C ASN A 180 0.77 4.20 -7.70
N ASP A 181 0.41 5.45 -7.38
CA ASP A 181 0.84 6.64 -8.11
C ASP A 181 2.35 6.83 -8.04
N ILE A 182 2.95 6.72 -6.85
CA ILE A 182 4.39 6.87 -6.68
C ILE A 182 5.13 5.77 -7.45
N ILE A 183 4.76 4.49 -7.26
CA ILE A 183 5.42 3.37 -7.95
C ILE A 183 5.34 3.57 -9.47
N ASN A 184 4.18 3.93 -10.00
CA ASN A 184 3.98 4.05 -11.44
C ASN A 184 4.63 5.29 -12.05
N THR A 185 4.64 6.42 -11.34
CA THR A 185 5.33 7.64 -11.78
C THR A 185 6.80 7.35 -12.05
N TYR A 186 7.50 6.78 -11.06
CA TYR A 186 8.93 6.54 -11.20
C TYR A 186 9.26 5.30 -12.03
N SER A 187 8.39 4.29 -12.07
CA SER A 187 8.57 3.15 -12.98
C SER A 187 8.43 3.55 -14.44
N THR A 188 7.40 4.35 -14.74
CA THR A 188 7.21 4.88 -16.09
C THR A 188 8.40 5.75 -16.46
N ALA A 189 8.77 6.70 -15.59
CA ALA A 189 9.95 7.54 -15.81
C ALA A 189 11.27 6.75 -15.91
N TYR A 190 11.36 5.59 -15.25
CA TYR A 190 12.47 4.70 -15.45
C TYR A 190 12.39 4.07 -16.83
N ASP A 191 11.59 3.03 -17.04
CA ASP A 191 11.64 2.19 -18.25
C ASP A 191 10.33 2.17 -19.05
N GLY A 192 9.34 2.98 -18.67
CA GLY A 192 8.04 3.03 -19.31
C GLY A 192 7.06 1.97 -18.80
N ASN A 193 7.44 1.16 -17.80
CA ASN A 193 6.55 0.15 -17.24
C ASN A 193 5.52 0.77 -16.30
N ILE A 194 4.26 0.34 -16.48
CA ILE A 194 3.14 0.62 -15.58
C ILE A 194 2.73 -0.70 -14.92
N PHE A 195 2.56 -0.66 -13.61
CA PHE A 195 2.13 -1.80 -12.80
C PHE A 195 0.71 -1.61 -12.32
N LEU A 196 -0.06 -2.69 -12.43
CA LEU A 196 -1.41 -2.76 -11.89
C LEU A 196 -1.35 -3.42 -10.50
N LEU A 197 -1.40 -2.59 -9.45
CA LEU A 197 -1.42 -3.08 -8.07
C LEU A 197 -2.84 -3.50 -7.66
N LYS A 198 -3.37 -4.55 -8.27
CA LYS A 198 -4.72 -5.06 -7.98
C LYS A 198 -4.66 -6.34 -7.15
N PRO A 199 -5.48 -6.46 -6.10
CA PRO A 199 -5.52 -7.67 -5.30
C PRO A 199 -6.09 -8.81 -6.16
N LEU A 200 -5.58 -10.03 -5.96
CA LEU A 200 -6.11 -11.21 -6.63
C LEU A 200 -7.15 -11.87 -5.72
N ASN A 201 -8.26 -12.33 -6.31
CA ASN A 201 -9.22 -13.24 -5.68
C ASN A 201 -9.87 -12.74 -4.37
N VAL A 202 -10.03 -11.43 -4.20
CA VAL A 202 -10.70 -10.84 -3.02
C VAL A 202 -12.11 -11.39 -2.83
N THR A 203 -12.81 -11.66 -3.92
CA THR A 203 -14.19 -12.14 -3.94
C THR A 203 -14.33 -13.65 -3.79
N ASP A 204 -13.24 -14.42 -3.66
CA ASP A 204 -13.35 -15.89 -3.52
C ASP A 204 -14.09 -16.28 -2.24
N ILE A 205 -14.04 -15.43 -1.20
CA ILE A 205 -14.80 -15.62 0.03
C ILE A 205 -16.32 -15.60 -0.21
N ASP A 206 -16.80 -14.91 -1.25
CA ASP A 206 -18.23 -14.88 -1.57
C ASP A 206 -18.75 -16.26 -1.95
N ARG A 207 -17.91 -17.12 -2.55
CA ARG A 207 -18.31 -18.49 -2.87
C ARG A 207 -18.63 -19.28 -1.61
N ILE A 208 -17.86 -19.07 -0.54
CA ILE A 208 -18.07 -19.72 0.77
C ILE A 208 -19.35 -19.15 1.40
N LEU A 209 -19.49 -17.82 1.46
CA LEU A 209 -20.65 -17.17 2.05
C LEU A 209 -21.95 -17.54 1.31
N ASP A 210 -21.94 -17.56 -0.03
CA ASP A 210 -23.11 -17.90 -0.83
C ASP A 210 -23.45 -19.39 -0.73
N PHE A 211 -22.46 -20.28 -0.60
CA PHE A 211 -22.71 -21.69 -0.32
C PHE A 211 -23.42 -21.86 1.02
N ILE A 212 -22.95 -21.19 2.07
CA ILE A 212 -23.59 -21.21 3.38
C ILE A 212 -25.02 -20.66 3.30
N HIS A 213 -25.20 -19.50 2.65
CA HIS A 213 -26.49 -18.85 2.49
C HIS A 213 -27.53 -19.77 1.82
N LYS A 214 -27.13 -20.44 0.74
CA LYS A 214 -28.01 -21.37 0.01
C LYS A 214 -28.42 -22.57 0.86
N ASN A 215 -27.48 -23.18 1.59
CA ASN A 215 -27.78 -24.35 2.41
C ASN A 215 -28.65 -24.02 3.64
N ASN A 216 -28.50 -22.81 4.21
CA ASN A 216 -29.37 -22.37 5.30
C ASN A 216 -30.82 -22.16 4.84
N LYS A 217 -31.03 -21.69 3.61
CA LYS A 217 -32.38 -21.51 3.04
C LYS A 217 -33.09 -22.82 2.70
N SER A 218 -32.35 -23.87 2.34
CA SER A 218 -32.93 -25.18 2.01
C SER A 218 -33.41 -25.98 3.23
N ASN A 219 -33.03 -25.55 4.44
CA ASN A 219 -33.38 -26.21 5.70
C ASN A 219 -34.49 -25.48 6.49
N CYS A 220 -35.13 -24.47 5.89
CA CYS A 220 -36.33 -23.80 6.41
C CYS A 220 -37.52 -24.05 5.48
#